data_AF-A0A9E5ZHM0-F1
#
_entry.id   AF-A0A9E5ZHM0-F1
#
_cell.length_a   1.000
_cell.length_b   1.000
_cell.length_c   1.000
_cell.angle_alpha   90.00
_cell.angle_beta   90.00
_cell.angle_gamma   90.00
#
_symmetry.space_group_name_H-M   'P 1'
#
loop_
_entity.id
_entity.type
_entity.pdbx_description
1 polymer ?
#
loop_
_entity_poly.entity_id
_entity_poly.type
_entity_poly.pdbx_seq_one_letter_code
_entity_poly.pdbx_strand_id
1 'polypeptide(L)'
;MNKFIIVLCIICQVSFSQEKKEDFEYIYILTNRSNFIGELLRYQAVFYVKSEEESFLHDNYYFDIRYKGLDFEHLYELGEKIDIDTVNYVTAKDFFKEKTNCELHRELSLLRKNRKGIVIVTKIPDSPLLTEKGVVDGNYNTKEYMAWPATYSGTQKDVMHTQMGKGYFR
;
A
#
# COMPACT_ATOMS: atom_id res chain seq x y z
N MET A 1 -62.01 2.37 -30.64
CA MET A 1 -60.99 1.30 -30.63
C MET A 1 -59.70 1.85 -30.07
N ASN A 2 -59.15 1.15 -29.09
CA ASN A 2 -57.85 1.29 -28.43
C ASN A 2 -56.76 2.02 -29.24
N LYS A 3 -55.99 2.87 -28.56
CA LYS A 3 -54.69 2.47 -27.99
C LYS A 3 -54.09 3.61 -27.15
N PHE A 4 -54.02 3.36 -25.84
CA PHE A 4 -52.98 3.91 -24.97
C PHE A 4 -51.62 3.72 -25.65
N ILE A 5 -50.89 4.81 -25.89
CA ILE A 5 -49.43 4.78 -25.89
C ILE A 5 -48.97 5.90 -24.98
N ILE A 6 -48.74 5.49 -23.74
CA ILE A 6 -47.91 6.15 -22.75
C ILE A 6 -46.54 6.38 -23.41
N VAL A 7 -46.31 7.56 -23.97
CA VAL A 7 -44.96 8.06 -24.21
C VAL A 7 -44.54 8.80 -22.93
N LEU A 8 -44.59 8.06 -21.83
CA LEU A 8 -43.76 8.29 -20.67
C LEU A 8 -42.39 7.72 -21.08
N CYS A 9 -41.72 8.39 -22.02
CA CYS A 9 -40.27 8.37 -22.04
C CYS A 9 -39.90 9.03 -20.72
N ILE A 10 -39.72 8.27 -19.65
CA ILE A 10 -38.39 7.75 -19.31
C ILE A 10 -37.37 8.84 -19.63
N ILE A 11 -37.62 10.02 -19.08
CA ILE A 11 -36.62 10.77 -18.34
C ILE A 11 -36.28 9.91 -17.11
N CYS A 12 -35.81 8.67 -17.34
CA CYS A 12 -34.67 8.18 -16.59
C CYS A 12 -33.64 9.27 -16.90
N GLN A 13 -33.38 10.19 -15.99
CA GLN A 13 -32.46 9.90 -14.91
C GLN A 13 -31.32 9.01 -15.42
N VAL A 14 -30.77 9.38 -16.58
CA VAL A 14 -29.33 9.48 -16.72
C VAL A 14 -28.89 10.59 -15.76
N SER A 15 -29.07 10.33 -14.46
CA SER A 15 -28.02 10.62 -13.50
C SER A 15 -26.85 9.82 -14.01
N PHE A 16 -26.20 10.36 -15.05
CA PHE A 16 -24.82 10.08 -15.30
C PHE A 16 -24.23 10.43 -13.95
N SER A 17 -23.95 9.39 -13.17
CA SER A 17 -23.09 9.48 -12.02
C SER A 17 -21.81 9.99 -12.65
N GLN A 18 -21.69 11.30 -12.77
CA GLN A 18 -20.44 11.98 -12.56
C GLN A 18 -19.99 11.39 -11.25
N GLU A 19 -19.20 10.32 -11.35
CA GLU A 19 -18.25 9.97 -10.34
C GLU A 19 -17.56 11.29 -10.08
N LYS A 20 -18.04 12.00 -9.05
CA LYS A 20 -17.20 12.91 -8.30
C LYS A 20 -15.97 12.07 -8.06
N LYS A 21 -14.86 12.42 -8.72
CA LYS A 21 -13.54 12.15 -8.17
C LYS A 21 -13.66 12.68 -6.75
N GLU A 22 -14.00 11.81 -5.82
CA GLU A 22 -13.98 12.15 -4.41
C GLU A 22 -12.53 12.52 -4.15
N ASP A 23 -12.28 13.75 -3.69
CA ASP A 23 -10.94 14.18 -3.31
C ASP A 23 -10.43 13.23 -2.22
N PHE A 24 -9.67 12.22 -2.65
CA PHE A 24 -9.08 11.21 -1.82
C PHE A 24 -7.65 11.68 -1.53
N GLU A 25 -7.36 11.96 -0.26
CA GLU A 25 -6.02 12.38 0.14
C GLU A 25 -5.14 11.13 0.23
N TYR A 26 -3.96 11.13 -0.39
CA TYR A 26 -3.06 9.99 -0.35
C TYR A 26 -1.86 10.27 0.57
N ILE A 27 -1.57 9.30 1.44
CA ILE A 27 -0.35 9.26 2.23
C ILE A 27 0.65 8.37 1.48
N TYR A 28 1.74 8.97 1.00
CA TYR A 28 2.83 8.27 0.33
C TYR A 28 3.83 7.80 1.38
N ILE A 29 3.95 6.49 1.57
CA ILE A 29 4.89 5.88 2.52
C ILE A 29 6.10 5.40 1.74
N LEU A 30 7.21 6.12 1.88
CA LEU A 30 8.50 5.72 1.32
C LEU A 30 9.15 4.64 2.17
N THR A 31 9.55 3.57 1.50
CA THR A 31 10.18 2.41 2.08
C THR A 31 11.42 2.02 1.27
N ASN A 32 12.53 1.84 1.98
CA ASN A 32 13.80 1.39 1.39
C ASN A 32 14.03 -0.12 1.56
N ARG A 33 13.15 -0.82 2.30
CA ARG A 33 13.30 -2.24 2.69
C ARG A 33 11.96 -2.98 2.63
N SER A 34 11.22 -2.75 1.56
CA SER A 34 9.97 -3.42 1.27
C SER A 34 10.27 -4.87 0.91
N ASN A 35 9.82 -5.81 1.72
CA ASN A 35 9.65 -7.17 1.22
C ASN A 35 8.27 -7.24 0.59
N PHE A 36 8.23 -7.53 -0.71
CA PHE A 36 6.98 -7.83 -1.38
C PHE A 36 6.76 -9.34 -1.36
N ILE A 37 5.72 -9.76 -0.69
CA ILE A 37 5.28 -11.16 -0.64
C ILE A 37 4.22 -11.31 -1.72
N GLY A 38 4.52 -12.14 -2.73
CA GLY A 38 3.55 -12.55 -3.73
C GLY A 38 2.86 -13.84 -3.30
N GLU A 39 1.54 -13.81 -3.22
CA GLU A 39 0.67 -14.98 -3.11
C GLU A 39 -0.23 -15.02 -4.36
N LEU A 40 -0.92 -16.14 -4.59
CA LEU A 40 -1.92 -16.21 -5.67
C LEU A 40 -2.93 -15.07 -5.47
N LEU A 41 -3.11 -14.23 -6.51
CA LEU A 41 -4.02 -13.09 -6.50
C LEU A 41 -3.73 -12.00 -5.45
N ARG A 42 -2.49 -11.91 -4.93
CA ARG A 42 -2.15 -10.91 -3.90
C ARG A 42 -0.68 -10.54 -3.93
N TYR A 43 -0.41 -9.25 -3.91
CA TYR A 43 0.89 -8.72 -3.49
C TYR A 43 0.73 -7.98 -2.17
N GLN A 44 1.64 -8.25 -1.23
CA GLN A 44 1.68 -7.59 0.06
C GLN A 44 3.05 -6.94 0.28
N ALA A 45 3.06 -5.66 0.61
CA ALA A 45 4.24 -4.96 1.08
C ALA A 45 4.37 -5.11 2.60
N VAL A 46 5.56 -5.45 3.06
CA VAL A 46 5.89 -5.61 4.48
C VAL A 46 7.04 -4.71 4.89
N PHE A 47 6.85 -3.96 5.97
CA PHE A 47 7.90 -3.15 6.60
C PHE A 47 8.06 -3.55 8.07
N TYR A 48 9.28 -3.47 8.56
CA TYR A 48 9.58 -3.66 9.97
C TYR A 48 10.11 -2.37 10.58
N VAL A 49 9.66 -2.07 11.80
CA VAL A 49 10.16 -0.96 12.62
C VAL A 49 10.67 -1.57 13.92
N LYS A 50 11.82 -1.11 14.41
CA LYS A 50 12.36 -1.61 15.68
C LYS A 50 11.35 -1.32 16.80
N SER A 51 11.01 -2.33 17.58
CA SER A 51 10.07 -2.20 18.70
C SER A 51 10.68 -1.34 19.82
N GLU A 52 9.84 -0.54 20.48
CA GLU A 52 10.20 0.16 21.72
C GLU A 52 10.10 -0.76 22.95
N GLU A 53 9.31 -1.82 22.86
CA GLU A 53 9.16 -2.81 23.93
C GLU A 53 10.28 -3.86 23.85
N GLU A 54 11.01 -4.05 24.96
CA GLU A 54 12.18 -4.94 25.05
C GLU A 54 11.88 -6.42 24.76
N SER A 55 10.62 -6.85 24.92
CA SER A 55 10.21 -8.23 24.65
C SER A 55 10.07 -8.56 23.15
N PHE A 56 10.20 -7.57 22.28
CA PHE A 56 9.98 -7.70 20.84
C PHE A 56 11.15 -7.12 20.05
N LEU A 57 11.54 -7.77 18.95
CA LEU A 57 12.63 -7.29 18.09
C LEU A 57 12.17 -6.13 17.21
N HIS A 58 11.03 -6.32 16.55
CA HIS A 58 10.46 -5.39 15.61
C HIS A 58 8.94 -5.57 15.49
N ASP A 59 8.27 -4.50 15.08
CA ASP A 59 6.87 -4.49 14.70
C ASP A 59 6.79 -4.58 13.17
N ASN A 60 6.04 -5.56 12.67
CA ASN A 60 5.80 -5.79 11.25
C ASN A 60 4.47 -5.14 10.84
N TYR A 61 4.49 -4.38 9.76
CA TYR A 61 3.31 -3.73 9.18
C TYR A 61 3.05 -4.29 7.79
N TYR A 62 1.80 -4.62 7.52
CA TYR A 62 1.38 -5.31 6.31
C TYR A 62 0.41 -4.44 5.50
N PHE A 63 0.66 -4.35 4.20
CA PHE A 63 -0.14 -3.57 3.25
C PHE A 63 -0.42 -4.38 2.00
N ASP A 64 -1.69 -4.60 1.70
CA ASP A 64 -2.12 -5.29 0.49
C ASP A 64 -2.19 -4.32 -0.69
N ILE A 65 -1.43 -4.62 -1.74
CA ILE A 65 -1.41 -3.83 -2.98
C ILE A 65 -2.74 -4.02 -3.72
N ARG A 66 -3.42 -2.91 -4.00
CA ARG A 66 -4.75 -2.91 -4.62
C ARG A 66 -4.60 -2.92 -6.14
N TYR A 67 -4.82 -4.07 -6.77
CA TYR A 67 -4.94 -4.13 -8.22
C TYR A 67 -5.94 -5.19 -8.70
N LYS A 68 -6.54 -4.95 -9.87
CA LYS A 68 -7.41 -5.92 -10.57
C LYS A 68 -6.59 -6.55 -11.69
N GLY A 69 -6.41 -7.88 -11.71
CA GLY A 69 -5.58 -8.56 -12.71
C GLY A 69 -4.27 -9.16 -12.18
N LEU A 70 -4.21 -9.45 -10.88
CA LEU A 70 -3.03 -10.02 -10.20
C LEU A 70 -2.62 -11.42 -10.73
N ASP A 71 -3.42 -12.04 -11.59
CA ASP A 71 -3.15 -13.34 -12.19
C ASP A 71 -2.08 -13.31 -13.30
N PHE A 72 -1.80 -12.14 -13.89
CA PHE A 72 -1.06 -12.06 -15.16
C PHE A 72 0.12 -11.09 -15.19
N GLU A 73 0.24 -10.21 -14.20
CA GLU A 73 1.21 -9.09 -14.23
C GLU A 73 2.14 -9.14 -13.02
N HIS A 74 3.42 -8.84 -13.25
CA HIS A 74 4.41 -8.74 -12.18
C HIS A 74 4.22 -7.46 -11.39
N LEU A 75 4.55 -7.47 -10.09
CA LEU A 75 4.38 -6.31 -9.20
C LEU A 75 4.84 -4.96 -9.80
N TYR A 76 6.00 -4.91 -10.45
CA TYR A 76 6.53 -3.66 -11.01
C TYR A 76 5.83 -3.21 -12.31
N GLU A 77 5.07 -4.08 -12.96
CA GLU A 77 4.18 -3.73 -14.07
C GLU A 77 2.87 -3.13 -13.55
N LEU A 78 2.49 -3.44 -12.29
CA LEU A 78 1.29 -2.93 -11.61
C LEU A 78 1.45 -1.53 -10.99
N GLY A 79 2.69 -1.06 -10.88
CA GLY A 79 3.01 0.19 -10.22
C GLY A 79 3.00 1.38 -11.16
N GLU A 80 2.79 2.56 -10.61
CA GLU A 80 2.97 3.82 -11.32
C GLU A 80 4.38 4.37 -11.06
N LYS A 81 5.10 4.73 -12.12
CA LYS A 81 6.36 5.45 -11.99
C LYS A 81 6.08 6.87 -11.50
N ILE A 82 6.79 7.30 -10.48
CA ILE A 82 6.66 8.66 -9.94
C ILE A 82 8.03 9.32 -9.76
N ASP A 83 8.03 10.64 -9.88
CA ASP A 83 9.11 11.49 -9.36
C ASP A 83 8.83 11.77 -7.88
N ILE A 84 9.68 11.26 -6.99
CA ILE A 84 9.52 11.40 -5.55
C ILE A 84 9.52 12.87 -5.10
N ASP A 85 10.20 13.75 -5.86
CA ASP A 85 10.31 15.16 -5.54
C ASP A 85 8.96 15.90 -5.76
N THR A 86 7.99 15.25 -6.41
CA THR A 86 6.65 15.82 -6.73
C THR A 86 5.56 15.42 -5.73
N VAL A 87 5.85 14.54 -4.78
CA VAL A 87 4.88 14.04 -3.80
C VAL A 87 5.34 14.29 -2.36
N ASN A 88 4.41 14.62 -1.48
CA ASN A 88 4.69 14.67 -0.05
C ASN A 88 4.70 13.23 0.50
N TYR A 89 5.89 12.71 0.78
CA TYR A 89 6.06 11.38 1.35
C TYR A 89 6.52 11.43 2.82
N VAL A 90 6.20 10.37 3.54
CA VAL A 90 6.75 10.08 4.87
C VAL A 90 7.61 8.83 4.78
N THR A 91 8.73 8.78 5.52
CA THR A 91 9.45 7.52 5.62
C THR A 91 8.69 6.59 6.56
N ALA A 92 8.71 5.28 6.30
CA ALA A 92 8.11 4.31 7.21
C ALA A 92 8.62 4.51 8.65
N LYS A 93 9.93 4.67 8.81
CA LYS A 93 10.53 4.89 10.14
C LYS A 93 9.91 6.11 10.86
N ASP A 94 9.77 7.24 10.17
CA ASP A 94 9.29 8.47 10.82
C ASP A 94 7.78 8.43 11.11
N PHE A 95 7.01 7.80 10.23
CA PHE A 95 5.57 7.68 10.39
C PHE A 95 5.16 6.77 11.57
N PHE A 96 5.94 5.70 11.81
CA PHE A 96 5.59 4.64 12.75
C PHE A 96 6.28 4.75 14.13
N LYS A 97 7.27 5.63 14.31
CA LYS A 97 8.11 5.66 15.52
C LYS A 97 7.44 6.22 16.77
N GLU A 98 6.51 7.17 16.66
CA GLU A 98 5.99 7.92 17.82
C GLU A 98 4.62 7.44 18.32
N LYS A 99 4.13 6.30 17.82
CA LYS A 99 2.77 5.83 18.08
C LYS A 99 2.80 4.38 18.55
N THR A 100 1.95 4.07 19.53
CA THR A 100 1.75 2.68 19.93
C THR A 100 1.10 1.88 18.79
N ASN A 101 1.28 0.57 18.79
CA ASN A 101 0.68 -0.29 17.76
C ASN A 101 -0.85 -0.21 17.73
N CYS A 102 -1.51 -0.03 18.89
CA CYS A 102 -2.96 0.17 18.93
C CYS A 102 -3.38 1.50 18.30
N GLU A 103 -2.62 2.57 18.51
CA GLU A 103 -2.87 3.88 17.89
C GLU A 103 -2.66 3.82 16.38
N LEU A 104 -1.56 3.22 15.92
CA LEU A 104 -1.28 3.01 14.50
C LEU A 104 -2.33 2.14 13.83
N HIS A 105 -2.67 1.00 14.44
CA HIS A 105 -3.70 0.13 13.91
C HIS A 105 -5.04 0.86 13.80
N ARG A 106 -5.42 1.64 14.81
CA ARG A 106 -6.64 2.45 14.79
C ARG A 106 -6.57 3.51 13.69
N GLU A 107 -5.49 4.26 13.60
CA GLU A 107 -5.32 5.33 12.62
C GLU A 107 -5.38 4.80 11.19
N LEU A 108 -4.57 3.79 10.88
CA LEU A 108 -4.47 3.19 9.55
C LEU A 108 -5.78 2.50 9.14
N SER A 109 -6.47 1.83 10.06
CA SER A 109 -7.77 1.20 9.78
C SER A 109 -8.89 2.21 9.53
N LEU A 110 -8.76 3.45 10.00
CA LEU A 110 -9.74 4.51 9.83
C LEU A 110 -9.49 5.37 8.59
N LEU A 111 -8.33 5.27 7.94
CA LEU A 111 -7.97 6.10 6.77
C LEU A 111 -9.05 6.07 5.68
N ARG A 112 -9.53 4.87 5.31
CA ARG A 112 -10.58 4.74 4.29
C ARG A 112 -11.88 5.43 4.68
N LYS A 113 -12.25 5.41 5.98
CA LYS A 113 -13.44 6.12 6.48
C LYS A 113 -13.27 7.63 6.44
N ASN A 114 -12.04 8.10 6.57
CA ASN A 114 -11.66 9.52 6.51
C ASN A 114 -11.28 9.98 5.09
N ARG A 115 -11.63 9.20 4.05
CA ARG A 115 -11.30 9.49 2.65
C ARG A 115 -9.80 9.68 2.39
N LYS A 116 -8.98 8.94 3.15
CA LYS A 116 -7.53 8.87 2.97
C LYS A 116 -7.11 7.51 2.43
N GLY A 117 -6.15 7.52 1.51
CA GLY A 117 -5.54 6.34 0.90
C GLY A 117 -4.08 6.19 1.29
N ILE A 118 -3.56 4.98 1.15
CA ILE A 118 -2.14 4.68 1.35
C ILE A 118 -1.54 4.36 0.00
N VAL A 119 -0.38 4.94 -0.29
CA VAL A 119 0.44 4.59 -1.44
C VAL A 119 1.79 4.14 -0.92
N ILE A 120 2.16 2.91 -1.25
CA ILE A 120 3.50 2.39 -0.96
C ILE A 120 4.44 2.85 -2.06
N VAL A 121 5.57 3.45 -1.67
CA VAL A 121 6.58 3.94 -2.60
C VAL A 121 7.91 3.27 -2.33
N THR A 122 8.52 2.68 -3.35
CA THR A 122 9.86 2.09 -3.26
C THR A 122 10.74 2.55 -4.41
N LYS A 123 12.05 2.58 -4.20
CA LYS A 123 12.99 2.79 -5.29
C LYS A 123 12.94 1.61 -6.26
N ILE A 124 12.92 1.87 -7.56
CA ILE A 124 12.99 0.81 -8.57
C ILE A 124 14.36 0.13 -8.46
N PRO A 125 14.43 -1.19 -8.29
CA PRO A 125 15.70 -1.90 -8.21
C PRO A 125 16.38 -1.90 -9.59
N ASP A 126 17.71 -1.83 -9.59
CA ASP A 126 18.49 -2.08 -10.79
C ASP A 126 18.41 -3.57 -11.15
N SER A 127 17.61 -3.90 -12.17
CA SER A 127 17.37 -5.28 -12.60
C SER A 127 17.29 -5.37 -14.13
N PRO A 128 18.14 -6.19 -14.78
CA PRO A 128 18.05 -6.44 -16.22
C PRO A 128 16.67 -6.91 -16.69
N LEU A 129 15.97 -7.69 -15.85
CA LEU A 129 14.62 -8.19 -16.16
C LEU A 129 13.59 -7.06 -16.28
N LEU A 130 13.72 -6.00 -15.49
CA LEU A 130 12.82 -4.85 -15.56
C LEU A 130 13.13 -3.97 -16.77
N THR A 131 14.39 -3.90 -17.19
CA THR A 131 14.79 -3.24 -18.43
C THR A 131 14.28 -3.98 -19.66
N GLU A 132 14.41 -5.32 -19.70
CA GLU A 132 13.91 -6.16 -20.80
C GLU A 132 12.38 -6.07 -20.97
N LYS A 133 11.66 -5.89 -19.86
CA LYS A 133 10.21 -5.71 -19.84
C LYS A 133 9.75 -4.27 -20.13
N GLY A 134 10.67 -3.34 -20.38
CA GLY A 134 10.36 -1.92 -20.61
C GLY A 134 9.83 -1.20 -19.38
N VAL A 135 9.97 -1.80 -18.19
CA VAL A 135 9.62 -1.17 -16.91
C VAL A 135 10.65 -0.12 -16.54
N VAL A 136 11.88 -0.21 -17.04
CA VAL A 136 12.91 0.83 -16.89
C VAL A 136 13.43 1.16 -18.29
N ASP A 137 13.44 2.43 -18.66
CA ASP A 137 14.11 2.84 -19.89
C ASP A 137 15.61 2.72 -19.61
N GLY A 138 16.40 2.08 -20.49
CA GLY A 138 17.80 1.72 -20.24
C GLY A 138 18.79 2.84 -19.83
N ASN A 139 18.30 4.07 -19.62
CA ASN A 139 18.93 5.11 -18.82
C ASN A 139 18.44 5.04 -17.36
N TYR A 140 19.19 4.33 -16.51
CA TYR A 140 18.99 4.27 -15.07
C TYR A 140 19.13 5.63 -14.39
N ASN A 141 18.09 6.46 -14.42
CA ASN A 141 18.06 7.66 -13.60
C ASN A 141 17.78 7.26 -12.16
N THR A 142 18.70 7.57 -11.25
CA THR A 142 18.70 7.15 -9.84
C THR A 142 17.52 7.67 -8.99
N LYS A 143 16.61 8.43 -9.63
CA LYS A 143 15.43 9.08 -9.07
C LYS A 143 14.12 8.35 -9.34
N GLU A 144 14.12 7.22 -10.06
CA GLU A 144 12.86 6.55 -10.38
C GLU A 144 12.33 5.72 -9.20
N TYR A 145 11.12 6.07 -8.76
CA TYR A 145 10.38 5.36 -7.73
C TYR A 145 9.12 4.75 -8.35
N MET A 146 8.68 3.64 -7.75
CA MET A 146 7.42 2.99 -8.09
C MET A 146 6.45 3.17 -6.95
N ALA A 147 5.21 3.50 -7.29
CA ALA A 147 4.11 3.75 -6.37
C ALA A 147 2.96 2.77 -6.58
N TRP A 148 2.43 2.23 -5.48
CA TRP A 148 1.29 1.32 -5.50
C TRP A 148 0.23 1.73 -4.48
N PRO A 149 -1.04 1.92 -4.90
CA PRO A 149 -2.15 2.04 -3.97
C PRO A 149 -2.26 0.78 -3.11
N ALA A 150 -2.41 0.95 -1.79
CA ALA A 150 -2.44 -0.15 -0.86
C ALA A 150 -3.53 0.00 0.21
N THR A 151 -3.86 -1.12 0.85
CA THR A 151 -4.74 -1.17 2.02
C THR A 151 -3.97 -1.74 3.19
N TYR A 152 -4.04 -1.08 4.34
CA TYR A 152 -3.51 -1.64 5.57
C TYR A 152 -4.23 -2.94 5.94
N SER A 153 -3.46 -4.02 6.14
CA SER A 153 -4.00 -5.36 6.43
C SER A 153 -3.68 -5.85 7.84
N GLY A 154 -2.76 -5.21 8.55
CA GLY A 154 -2.51 -5.49 9.97
C GLY A 154 -1.10 -5.17 10.44
N THR A 155 -0.89 -5.42 11.73
CA THR A 155 0.41 -5.32 12.41
C THR A 155 0.65 -6.56 13.24
N GLN A 156 1.88 -7.06 13.26
CA GLN A 156 2.32 -8.17 14.08
C GLN A 156 3.63 -7.84 14.78
N LYS A 157 3.72 -8.10 16.09
CA LYS A 157 4.99 -7.99 16.81
C LYS A 157 5.83 -9.26 16.63
N ASP A 158 7.12 -9.08 16.37
CA ASP A 158 8.09 -10.18 16.38
C ASP A 158 8.62 -10.40 17.79
N VAL A 159 8.26 -11.55 18.37
CA VAL A 159 8.60 -11.91 19.75
C VAL A 159 10.08 -12.26 19.81
N MET A 160 10.83 -11.64 20.72
CA MET A 160 12.15 -12.15 21.04
C MET A 160 12.02 -13.56 21.58
N HIS A 161 12.61 -14.54 20.90
CA HIS A 161 12.79 -15.86 21.49
C HIS A 161 13.69 -15.72 22.72
N THR A 162 13.08 -15.56 23.90
CA THR A 162 13.77 -15.83 25.15
C THR A 162 14.16 -17.30 25.10
N GLN A 163 15.47 -17.60 25.12
CA GLN A 163 15.90 -18.97 25.33
C GLN A 163 15.22 -19.49 26.60
N MET A 164 14.28 -20.43 26.45
CA MET A 164 13.79 -21.21 27.59
C MET A 164 15.00 -21.98 28.13
N GLY A 165 15.66 -21.43 29.16
CA GLY A 165 16.85 -22.06 29.76
C GLY A 165 17.94 -21.11 30.25
N LYS A 166 17.88 -19.81 30.00
CA LYS A 166 18.83 -18.84 30.60
C LYS A 166 18.09 -17.74 31.38
N GLY A 167 17.26 -18.16 32.32
CA GLY A 167 16.91 -17.34 33.47
C GLY A 167 17.95 -17.55 34.58
N TYR A 168 18.19 -16.51 35.38
CA TYR A 168 19.00 -16.55 36.60
C TYR A 168 18.43 -17.57 37.59
N PHE A 169 18.82 -18.84 37.45
CA PHE A 169 18.89 -19.71 38.62
C PHE A 169 20.22 -19.41 39.30
N ARG A 170 20.10 -18.72 40.44
CA ARG A 170 21.12 -18.69 41.49
C ARG A 170 21.48 -20.10 41.93
#